data_AF-A0A3Q4HSU8-F1
#
_entry.id   AF-A0A3Q4HSU8-F1
#
_cell.length_a   1.000
_cell.length_b   1.000
_cell.length_c   1.000
_cell.angle_alpha   90.00
_cell.angle_beta   90.00
_cell.angle_gamma   90.00
#
_symmetry.space_group_name_H-M   'P 1'
#
loop_
_entity.id
_entity.type
_entity.pdbx_description
1 polymer ?
#
loop_
_entity_poly.entity_id
_entity_poly.type
_entity_poly.pdbx_seq_one_letter_code
_entity_poly.pdbx_strand_id
1 'polypeptide(L)'
;MDILKSLGHPEEIFNLFKFKMGGCRAVMPKLDYHAVCIFYLVLRALDTVEDDMTIPLDKKVPMLNDFHTFLYQDEWCFTESQEKDRQVLEDFPTQISLEFRNLAQEYRDVISDICHRMGVGMAEFLEKKVGSMKEWDQYCHYVAGLVGIGLSRLFSASQLEDPEVGRDTELANSMGLFLQKTNIIRDYLEDTQEGRAFWPQEAWSQFAGRLEDLAQPEKLESALSCLNLLVTDALRHVPDVIAYLSRLRNQSVFNFCAIPQVMAIATLSTCYNNPMVFQGVVKIRKGQAVTLMMEATNMSAVQTIISQYSQEILHKVSLTDPSREKTLHILAVIREKSALSQSSLRSRTHHLSPMYLSAAMVLAALSWQYLSTTAAQAQGTSDMQRP
;
A
#
# COMPACT_ATOMS: atom_id res chain seq x y z
N MET A 1 -19.29 -3.27 18.54
CA MET A 1 -17.94 -3.66 19.01
C MET A 1 -17.55 -5.09 18.61
N ASP A 2 -18.35 -5.79 17.80
CA ASP A 2 -18.01 -7.11 17.22
C ASP A 2 -18.02 -7.13 15.67
N ILE A 3 -18.04 -5.95 15.02
CA ILE A 3 -17.89 -5.74 13.55
C ILE A 3 -16.41 -5.80 13.11
N LEU A 4 -15.50 -5.74 14.07
CA LEU A 4 -14.06 -5.56 13.86
C LEU A 4 -13.28 -6.88 13.71
N LYS A 5 -13.95 -8.03 13.82
CA LYS A 5 -13.31 -9.36 13.81
C LYS A 5 -13.35 -10.08 12.47
N SER A 6 -14.09 -9.58 11.48
CA SER A 6 -14.31 -10.36 10.26
C SER A 6 -13.21 -10.20 9.21
N LEU A 7 -12.42 -9.14 9.26
CA LEU A 7 -11.36 -8.89 8.29
C LEU A 7 -9.98 -9.19 8.85
N GLY A 8 -9.10 -9.77 8.04
CA GLY A 8 -7.69 -10.03 8.33
C GLY A 8 -6.82 -8.77 8.52
N HIS A 9 -7.27 -7.80 9.32
CA HIS A 9 -6.58 -6.65 9.93
C HIS A 9 -6.98 -5.22 9.51
N PRO A 10 -8.27 -4.82 9.53
CA PRO A 10 -8.67 -3.42 9.60
C PRO A 10 -8.50 -2.91 11.03
N GLU A 11 -8.50 -3.76 12.06
CA GLU A 11 -8.11 -3.36 13.42
C GLU A 11 -6.66 -2.95 13.49
N GLU A 12 -5.73 -3.56 12.76
CA GLU A 12 -4.34 -3.11 12.81
C GLU A 12 -4.17 -1.77 12.08
N ILE A 13 -4.88 -1.56 10.96
CA ILE A 13 -4.91 -0.29 10.23
C ILE A 13 -5.64 0.80 11.04
N PHE A 14 -6.81 0.50 11.60
CA PHE A 14 -7.63 1.41 12.40
C PHE A 14 -7.02 1.68 13.79
N ASN A 15 -6.41 0.68 14.44
CA ASN A 15 -5.60 0.89 15.64
C ASN A 15 -4.27 1.57 15.28
N LEU A 16 -3.74 1.44 14.06
CA LEU A 16 -2.64 2.29 13.60
C LEU A 16 -3.08 3.74 13.46
N PHE A 17 -4.24 3.96 12.84
CA PHE A 17 -4.88 5.25 12.74
C PHE A 17 -5.06 5.84 14.14
N LYS A 18 -5.47 5.04 15.12
CA LYS A 18 -5.68 5.47 16.51
C LYS A 18 -4.36 5.68 17.29
N PHE A 19 -3.36 4.82 17.11
CA PHE A 19 -2.08 4.85 17.83
C PHE A 19 -1.18 6.01 17.36
N LYS A 20 -1.17 6.31 16.04
CA LYS A 20 -0.40 7.43 15.47
C LYS A 20 -1.12 8.78 15.63
N MET A 21 -2.41 8.79 15.98
CA MET A 21 -3.26 9.99 16.15
C MET A 21 -3.61 10.32 17.62
N GLY A 22 -2.70 10.03 18.56
CA GLY A 22 -2.63 10.78 19.82
C GLY A 22 -3.08 10.07 21.09
N GLY A 23 -2.09 9.70 21.90
CA GLY A 23 -2.15 9.84 23.37
C GLY A 23 -2.09 11.30 23.84
N CYS A 24 -2.08 12.29 22.94
CA CYS A 24 -2.10 13.71 23.29
C CYS A 24 -3.21 14.43 22.53
N ARG A 25 -4.19 14.93 23.30
CA ARG A 25 -5.10 16.00 22.90
C ARG A 25 -4.30 17.16 22.30
N ALA A 26 -4.53 17.48 21.03
CA ALA A 26 -4.64 18.85 20.47
C ALA A 26 -4.47 18.88 18.94
N VAL A 27 -5.52 19.36 18.25
CA VAL A 27 -5.52 20.08 16.96
C VAL A 27 -5.13 19.31 15.69
N MET A 28 -6.13 18.82 14.95
CA MET A 28 -6.09 18.73 13.47
C MET A 28 -7.51 18.92 12.89
N PRO A 29 -7.67 19.47 11.66
CA PRO A 29 -8.98 19.77 11.06
C PRO A 29 -9.77 18.49 10.77
N LYS A 30 -11.10 18.61 10.89
CA LYS A 30 -12.06 17.52 11.04
C LYS A 30 -12.60 16.93 9.74
N LEU A 31 -11.88 16.97 8.62
CA LEU A 31 -12.38 16.53 7.31
C LEU A 31 -11.28 15.80 6.53
N ASP A 32 -11.50 14.51 6.22
CA ASP A 32 -10.96 13.71 5.09
C ASP A 32 -10.86 12.21 5.38
N TYR A 33 -10.56 11.82 6.62
CA TYR A 33 -10.55 10.39 6.99
C TYR A 33 -11.93 9.74 6.87
N HIS A 34 -13.00 10.54 7.02
CA HIS A 34 -14.36 10.04 6.87
C HIS A 34 -14.62 9.59 5.43
N ALA A 35 -14.24 10.39 4.42
CA ALA A 35 -14.44 10.03 3.02
C ALA A 35 -13.64 8.78 2.63
N VAL A 36 -12.37 8.68 3.06
CA VAL A 36 -11.55 7.48 2.82
C VAL A 36 -12.10 6.25 3.55
N CYS A 37 -12.64 6.41 4.76
CA CYS A 37 -13.26 5.34 5.52
C CYS A 37 -14.53 4.81 4.82
N ILE A 38 -15.43 5.70 4.43
CA ILE A 38 -16.64 5.32 3.70
C ILE A 38 -16.28 4.69 2.35
N PHE A 39 -15.32 5.25 1.62
CA PHE A 39 -14.83 4.66 0.38
C PHE A 39 -14.35 3.22 0.61
N TYR A 40 -13.53 2.97 1.64
CA TYR A 40 -13.08 1.63 2.00
C TYR A 40 -14.23 0.68 2.34
N LEU A 41 -15.21 1.13 3.14
CA LEU A 41 -16.34 0.31 3.55
C LEU A 41 -17.25 -0.05 2.36
N VAL A 42 -17.50 0.89 1.45
CA VAL A 42 -18.26 0.66 0.21
C VAL A 42 -17.57 -0.39 -0.64
N LEU A 43 -16.26 -0.26 -0.86
CA LEU A 43 -15.50 -1.23 -1.65
C LEU A 43 -15.41 -2.58 -0.96
N ARG A 44 -15.31 -2.61 0.37
CA ARG A 44 -15.34 -3.88 1.10
C ARG A 44 -16.68 -4.59 0.99
N ALA A 45 -17.78 -3.85 1.02
CA ALA A 45 -19.09 -4.44 0.78
C ALA A 45 -19.19 -5.02 -0.64
N LEU A 46 -18.65 -4.31 -1.64
CA LEU A 46 -18.56 -4.81 -3.02
C LEU A 46 -17.71 -6.09 -3.13
N ASP A 47 -16.50 -6.09 -2.56
CA ASP A 47 -15.61 -7.28 -2.51
C ASP A 47 -16.30 -8.47 -1.84
N THR A 48 -17.05 -8.22 -0.74
CA THR A 48 -17.76 -9.29 -0.01
C THR A 48 -18.80 -9.98 -0.90
N VAL A 49 -19.48 -9.23 -1.78
CA VAL A 49 -20.42 -9.81 -2.76
C VAL A 49 -19.69 -10.59 -3.85
N GLU A 50 -18.53 -10.10 -4.29
CA GLU A 50 -17.72 -10.75 -5.32
C GLU A 50 -17.13 -12.08 -4.83
N ASP A 51 -16.51 -12.08 -3.67
CA ASP A 51 -15.83 -13.22 -3.05
C ASP A 51 -16.82 -14.34 -2.61
N ASP A 52 -18.08 -14.01 -2.32
CA ASP A 52 -19.04 -14.99 -1.79
C ASP A 52 -19.47 -16.01 -2.86
N MET A 53 -18.82 -17.18 -2.85
CA MET A 53 -19.10 -18.28 -3.79
C MET A 53 -20.46 -18.95 -3.57
N THR A 54 -21.20 -18.62 -2.50
CA THR A 54 -22.55 -19.14 -2.25
C THR A 54 -23.63 -18.40 -3.04
N ILE A 55 -23.34 -17.18 -3.50
CA ILE A 55 -24.27 -16.36 -4.27
C ILE A 55 -24.28 -16.82 -5.73
N PRO A 56 -25.43 -17.25 -6.28
CA PRO A 56 -25.57 -17.60 -7.69
C PRO A 56 -25.21 -16.44 -8.64
N LEU A 57 -24.56 -16.75 -9.78
CA LEU A 57 -24.07 -15.75 -10.73
C LEU A 57 -25.20 -14.86 -11.31
N ASP A 58 -26.40 -15.41 -11.49
CA ASP A 58 -27.59 -14.69 -11.95
C ASP A 58 -28.05 -13.60 -10.98
N LYS A 59 -27.79 -13.77 -9.68
CA LYS A 59 -27.98 -12.71 -8.68
C LYS A 59 -26.76 -11.81 -8.55
N LYS A 60 -25.55 -12.38 -8.60
CA LYS A 60 -24.28 -11.67 -8.37
C LYS A 60 -23.98 -10.63 -9.44
N VAL A 61 -24.13 -10.97 -10.72
CA VAL A 61 -23.79 -10.07 -11.84
C VAL A 61 -24.63 -8.78 -11.84
N PRO A 62 -25.97 -8.81 -11.74
CA PRO A 62 -26.76 -7.59 -11.61
C PRO A 62 -26.42 -6.79 -10.35
N MET A 63 -26.22 -7.49 -9.22
CA MET A 63 -25.91 -6.85 -7.94
C MET A 63 -24.58 -6.09 -7.97
N LEU A 64 -23.54 -6.60 -8.64
CA LEU A 64 -22.27 -5.90 -8.81
C LEU A 64 -22.40 -4.69 -9.75
N ASN A 65 -23.09 -4.83 -10.89
CA ASN A 65 -23.28 -3.74 -11.84
C ASN A 65 -24.05 -2.55 -11.22
N ASP A 66 -25.10 -2.86 -10.47
CA ASP A 66 -26.00 -1.87 -9.88
C ASP A 66 -25.60 -1.46 -8.46
N PHE A 67 -24.48 -1.97 -7.91
CA PHE A 67 -24.08 -1.74 -6.52
C PHE A 67 -23.95 -0.25 -6.18
N HIS A 68 -23.44 0.55 -7.11
CA HIS A 68 -23.32 1.99 -6.97
C HIS A 68 -24.68 2.70 -6.76
N THR A 69 -25.79 2.12 -7.24
CA THR A 69 -27.13 2.66 -7.03
C THR A 69 -27.63 2.43 -5.61
N PHE A 70 -27.21 1.33 -4.97
CA PHE A 70 -27.58 1.00 -3.59
C PHE A 70 -27.01 2.00 -2.59
N LEU A 71 -25.94 2.73 -2.95
CA LEU A 71 -25.42 3.84 -2.15
C LEU A 71 -26.47 4.93 -1.89
N TYR A 72 -27.44 5.08 -2.80
CA TYR A 72 -28.52 6.07 -2.69
C TYR A 72 -29.83 5.48 -2.16
N GLN A 73 -29.88 4.17 -1.87
CA GLN A 73 -31.07 3.49 -1.37
C GLN A 73 -31.01 3.34 0.15
N ASP A 74 -31.98 3.93 0.86
CA ASP A 74 -32.00 4.05 2.32
C ASP A 74 -32.12 2.72 3.07
N GLU A 75 -32.74 1.71 2.45
CA GLU A 75 -33.14 0.46 3.11
C GLU A 75 -32.43 -0.76 2.51
N TRP A 76 -31.48 -0.56 1.60
CA TRP A 76 -30.80 -1.68 0.95
C TRP A 76 -29.85 -2.37 1.94
N CYS A 77 -30.05 -3.66 2.16
CA CYS A 77 -29.14 -4.54 2.88
C CYS A 77 -29.11 -5.92 2.22
N PHE A 78 -28.07 -6.70 2.50
CA PHE A 78 -27.95 -8.06 2.02
C PHE A 78 -27.53 -9.00 3.15
N THR A 79 -28.44 -9.90 3.54
CA THR A 79 -28.29 -10.81 4.70
C THR A 79 -28.03 -12.26 4.31
N GLU A 80 -28.01 -12.58 3.01
CA GLU A 80 -27.80 -13.95 2.51
C GLU A 80 -26.31 -14.35 2.49
N SER A 81 -25.38 -13.40 2.70
CA SER A 81 -23.94 -13.66 2.59
C SER A 81 -23.41 -14.55 3.72
N GLN A 82 -22.55 -15.51 3.36
CA GLN A 82 -21.85 -16.39 4.31
C GLN A 82 -20.40 -15.96 4.58
N GLU A 83 -19.95 -14.91 3.91
CA GLU A 83 -18.60 -14.39 4.10
C GLU A 83 -18.37 -13.91 5.54
N LYS A 84 -17.09 -13.91 5.91
CA LYS A 84 -16.65 -13.38 7.21
C LYS A 84 -17.18 -11.96 7.41
N ASP A 85 -17.16 -11.14 6.36
CA ASP A 85 -17.44 -9.70 6.40
C ASP A 85 -18.88 -9.31 6.14
N ARG A 86 -19.80 -10.29 6.09
CA ARG A 86 -21.22 -10.05 5.80
C ARG A 86 -21.86 -8.90 6.58
N GLN A 87 -21.34 -8.56 7.75
CA GLN A 87 -21.84 -7.42 8.53
C GLN A 87 -21.80 -6.09 7.78
N VAL A 88 -20.83 -5.86 6.89
CA VAL A 88 -20.80 -4.63 6.08
C VAL A 88 -21.97 -4.56 5.08
N LEU A 89 -22.55 -5.71 4.73
CA LEU A 89 -23.73 -5.83 3.86
C LEU A 89 -25.04 -5.78 4.67
N GLU A 90 -25.06 -6.39 5.85
CA GLU A 90 -26.21 -6.38 6.76
C GLU A 90 -26.47 -4.97 7.32
N ASP A 91 -25.41 -4.29 7.79
CA ASP A 91 -25.47 -2.93 8.37
C ASP A 91 -25.27 -1.82 7.32
N PHE A 92 -25.29 -2.16 6.03
CA PHE A 92 -25.06 -1.23 4.91
C PHE A 92 -25.94 0.04 4.96
N PRO A 93 -27.27 -0.04 5.20
CA PRO A 93 -28.12 1.14 5.15
C PRO A 93 -27.85 2.12 6.30
N THR A 94 -27.54 1.60 7.50
CA THR A 94 -27.41 2.41 8.71
C THR A 94 -26.01 2.99 8.93
N GLN A 95 -24.96 2.30 8.48
CA GLN A 95 -23.58 2.72 8.73
C GLN A 95 -22.84 3.24 7.50
N ILE A 96 -23.20 2.76 6.29
CA ILE A 96 -22.42 3.05 5.07
C ILE A 96 -23.18 4.01 4.16
N SER A 97 -24.39 3.64 3.71
CA SER A 97 -25.18 4.48 2.79
C SER A 97 -25.55 5.83 3.41
N LEU A 98 -25.95 5.84 4.69
CA LEU A 98 -26.27 7.09 5.39
C LEU A 98 -25.08 8.06 5.42
N GLU A 99 -23.92 7.57 5.85
CA GLU A 99 -22.73 8.43 5.96
C GLU A 99 -22.14 8.80 4.60
N PHE A 100 -22.24 7.92 3.60
CA PHE A 100 -21.95 8.25 2.21
C PHE A 100 -22.77 9.44 1.73
N ARG A 101 -24.09 9.43 1.99
CA ARG A 101 -24.98 10.52 1.59
C ARG A 101 -24.66 11.83 2.31
N ASN A 102 -24.11 11.78 3.52
CA ASN A 102 -23.64 12.95 4.28
C ASN A 102 -22.34 13.57 3.74
N LEU A 103 -21.58 12.89 2.88
CA LEU A 103 -20.33 13.42 2.30
C LEU A 103 -20.58 14.59 1.35
N ALA A 104 -19.56 15.40 1.10
CA ALA A 104 -19.62 16.40 0.04
C ALA A 104 -19.82 15.73 -1.33
N GLN A 105 -20.49 16.44 -2.25
CA GLN A 105 -20.84 15.91 -3.57
C GLN A 105 -19.61 15.42 -4.34
N GLU A 106 -18.51 16.17 -4.29
CA GLU A 106 -17.25 15.82 -4.97
C GLU A 106 -16.72 14.44 -4.54
N TYR A 107 -16.84 14.07 -3.27
CA TYR A 107 -16.42 12.76 -2.78
C TYR A 107 -17.42 11.67 -3.17
N ARG A 108 -18.73 11.96 -3.12
CA ARG A 108 -19.76 10.99 -3.51
C ARG A 108 -19.64 10.59 -4.97
N ASP A 109 -19.38 11.57 -5.85
CA ASP A 109 -19.25 11.34 -7.29
C ASP A 109 -18.04 10.44 -7.59
N VAL A 110 -16.91 10.65 -6.89
CA VAL A 110 -15.71 9.78 -7.02
C VAL A 110 -15.99 8.37 -6.53
N ILE A 111 -16.58 8.22 -5.34
CA ILE A 111 -16.85 6.89 -4.75
C ILE A 111 -17.84 6.12 -5.62
N SER A 112 -18.90 6.78 -6.10
CA SER A 112 -19.92 6.18 -6.98
C SER A 112 -19.35 5.77 -8.34
N ASP A 113 -18.57 6.64 -8.99
CA ASP A 113 -17.88 6.34 -10.27
C ASP A 113 -16.97 5.11 -10.14
N ILE A 114 -16.13 5.09 -9.10
CA ILE A 114 -15.21 3.98 -8.87
C ILE A 114 -15.97 2.71 -8.54
N CYS A 115 -16.97 2.76 -7.66
CA CYS A 115 -17.80 1.61 -7.32
C CYS A 115 -18.49 1.00 -8.54
N HIS A 116 -19.06 1.84 -9.41
CA HIS A 116 -19.69 1.37 -10.64
C HIS A 116 -18.67 0.68 -11.58
N ARG A 117 -17.52 1.32 -11.83
CA ARG A 117 -16.47 0.77 -12.71
C ARG A 117 -15.86 -0.51 -12.15
N MET A 118 -15.70 -0.61 -10.83
CA MET A 118 -15.24 -1.82 -10.16
C MET A 118 -16.27 -2.95 -10.30
N GLY A 119 -17.55 -2.67 -10.04
CA GLY A 119 -18.62 -3.66 -10.14
C GLY A 119 -18.78 -4.23 -11.55
N VAL A 120 -18.72 -3.39 -12.58
CA VAL A 120 -18.74 -3.82 -14.00
C VAL A 120 -17.53 -4.71 -14.32
N GLY A 121 -16.34 -4.31 -13.87
CA GLY A 121 -15.12 -5.08 -14.11
C GLY A 121 -15.10 -6.43 -13.40
N MET A 122 -15.55 -6.46 -12.14
CA MET A 122 -15.72 -7.70 -11.37
C MET A 122 -16.71 -8.65 -12.06
N ALA A 123 -17.85 -8.13 -12.53
CA ALA A 123 -18.83 -8.92 -13.25
C ALA A 123 -18.26 -9.55 -14.55
N GLU A 124 -17.40 -8.83 -15.29
CA GLU A 124 -16.72 -9.37 -16.48
C GLU A 124 -15.83 -10.58 -16.12
N PHE A 125 -15.09 -10.51 -15.02
CA PHE A 125 -14.17 -11.57 -14.59
C PHE A 125 -14.83 -12.72 -13.83
N LEU A 126 -16.11 -12.59 -13.43
CA LEU A 126 -16.89 -13.73 -12.94
C LEU A 126 -17.24 -14.71 -14.07
N GLU A 127 -17.50 -14.20 -15.27
CA GLU A 127 -17.82 -15.03 -16.44
C GLU A 127 -16.56 -15.52 -17.18
N LYS A 128 -15.40 -14.90 -16.90
CA LYS A 128 -14.16 -15.09 -17.65
C LYS A 128 -12.95 -15.34 -16.75
N LYS A 129 -12.23 -16.43 -16.99
CA LYS A 129 -10.95 -16.71 -16.32
C LYS A 129 -9.81 -15.83 -16.85
N VAL A 130 -8.86 -15.50 -15.99
CA VAL A 130 -7.66 -14.73 -16.33
C VAL A 130 -6.71 -15.59 -17.20
N GLY A 131 -6.71 -15.35 -18.51
CA GLY A 131 -5.91 -16.10 -19.47
C GLY A 131 -4.52 -15.50 -19.64
N SER A 132 -4.44 -14.24 -20.08
CA SER A 132 -3.18 -13.57 -20.43
C SER A 132 -2.63 -12.68 -19.30
N MET A 133 -1.36 -12.31 -19.38
CA MET A 133 -0.74 -11.30 -18.49
C MET A 133 -1.45 -9.95 -18.59
N LYS A 134 -1.96 -9.61 -19.79
CA LYS A 134 -2.74 -8.38 -20.02
C LYS A 134 -4.11 -8.43 -19.34
N GLU A 135 -4.76 -9.58 -19.34
CA GLU A 135 -6.02 -9.77 -18.61
C GLU A 135 -5.79 -9.75 -17.10
N TRP A 136 -4.63 -10.21 -16.63
CA TRP A 136 -4.26 -10.09 -15.22
C TRP A 136 -4.07 -8.62 -14.81
N ASP A 137 -3.45 -7.81 -15.66
CA ASP A 137 -3.39 -6.35 -15.47
C ASP A 137 -4.78 -5.71 -15.46
N GLN A 138 -5.67 -6.16 -16.36
CA GLN A 138 -7.03 -5.65 -16.46
C GLN A 138 -7.86 -6.02 -15.22
N TYR A 139 -7.74 -7.24 -14.73
CA TYR A 139 -8.35 -7.67 -13.47
C TYR A 139 -7.84 -6.83 -12.30
N CYS A 140 -6.51 -6.71 -12.16
CA CYS A 140 -5.91 -5.89 -11.11
C CYS A 140 -6.28 -4.40 -11.24
N HIS A 141 -6.49 -3.90 -12.46
CA HIS A 141 -7.00 -2.55 -12.70
C HIS A 141 -8.37 -2.37 -12.07
N TYR A 142 -9.30 -3.29 -12.33
CA TYR A 142 -10.64 -3.21 -11.77
C TYR A 142 -10.62 -3.31 -10.24
N VAL A 143 -10.01 -4.35 -9.67
CA VAL A 143 -10.16 -4.61 -8.23
C VAL A 143 -9.26 -3.74 -7.33
N ALA A 144 -8.17 -3.17 -7.86
CA ALA A 144 -7.21 -2.40 -7.05
C ALA A 144 -6.69 -1.11 -7.71
N GLY A 145 -6.50 -1.11 -9.02
CA GLY A 145 -6.07 0.08 -9.76
C GLY A 145 -7.06 1.23 -9.66
N LEU A 146 -8.35 0.93 -9.78
CA LEU A 146 -9.45 1.88 -9.57
C LEU A 146 -9.48 2.42 -8.14
N VAL A 147 -9.12 1.61 -7.14
CA VAL A 147 -8.99 2.05 -5.74
C VAL A 147 -7.90 3.11 -5.62
N GLY A 148 -6.74 2.87 -6.25
CA GLY A 148 -5.65 3.85 -6.33
C GLY A 148 -6.12 5.16 -6.97
N ILE A 149 -6.77 5.08 -8.13
CA ILE A 149 -7.32 6.24 -8.85
C ILE A 149 -8.36 7.00 -8.00
N GLY A 150 -9.25 6.27 -7.32
CA GLY A 150 -10.26 6.83 -6.43
C GLY A 150 -9.62 7.62 -5.29
N LEU A 151 -8.66 7.01 -4.57
CA LEU A 151 -7.92 7.67 -3.49
C LEU A 151 -7.19 8.92 -3.98
N SER A 152 -6.50 8.85 -5.12
CA SER A 152 -5.81 10.01 -5.71
C SER A 152 -6.77 11.15 -6.01
N ARG A 153 -7.95 10.85 -6.57
CA ARG A 153 -9.01 11.85 -6.82
C ARG A 153 -9.55 12.44 -5.51
N LEU A 154 -9.76 11.63 -4.47
CA LEU A 154 -10.18 12.11 -3.15
C LEU A 154 -9.16 13.07 -2.53
N PHE A 155 -7.86 12.76 -2.62
CA PHE A 155 -6.78 13.62 -2.09
C PHE A 155 -6.67 14.96 -2.84
N SER A 156 -6.85 14.95 -4.16
CA SER A 156 -6.89 16.19 -4.95
C SER A 156 -8.16 17.00 -4.69
N ALA A 157 -9.32 16.34 -4.56
CA ALA A 157 -10.60 17.00 -4.24
C ALA A 157 -10.57 17.67 -2.86
N SER A 158 -9.89 17.04 -1.89
CA SER A 158 -9.75 17.62 -0.56
C SER A 158 -8.73 18.75 -0.45
N GLN A 159 -8.03 19.08 -1.55
CA GLN A 159 -6.98 20.09 -1.62
C GLN A 159 -5.77 19.81 -0.70
N LEU A 160 -5.65 18.59 -0.17
CA LEU A 160 -4.45 18.16 0.55
C LEU A 160 -3.27 17.93 -0.40
N GLU A 161 -3.56 17.55 -1.64
CA GLU A 161 -2.57 17.28 -2.68
C GLU A 161 -2.85 18.10 -3.94
N ASP A 162 -1.82 18.21 -4.79
CA ASP A 162 -1.93 18.89 -6.08
C ASP A 162 -2.96 18.20 -6.99
N PRO A 163 -3.76 18.94 -7.78
CA PRO A 163 -4.67 18.36 -8.78
C PRO A 163 -4.00 17.39 -9.76
N GLU A 164 -2.69 17.50 -10.00
CA GLU A 164 -1.93 16.56 -10.83
C GLU A 164 -2.00 15.12 -10.29
N VAL A 165 -2.02 14.93 -8.96
CA VAL A 165 -2.08 13.60 -8.33
C VAL A 165 -3.36 12.85 -8.72
N GLY A 166 -4.50 13.53 -8.74
CA GLY A 166 -5.79 12.94 -9.14
C GLY A 166 -6.00 12.81 -10.66
N ARG A 167 -5.16 13.47 -11.48
CA ARG A 167 -5.23 13.38 -12.95
C ARG A 167 -4.36 12.26 -13.52
N ASP A 168 -3.22 11.99 -12.91
CA ASP A 168 -2.32 10.92 -13.36
C ASP A 168 -2.85 9.56 -12.91
N THR A 169 -3.74 9.00 -13.73
CA THR A 169 -4.35 7.70 -13.45
C THR A 169 -3.40 6.54 -13.68
N GLU A 170 -2.33 6.71 -14.46
CA GLU A 170 -1.38 5.62 -14.75
C GLU A 170 -0.57 5.28 -13.50
N LEU A 171 0.02 6.29 -12.84
CA LEU A 171 0.76 6.08 -11.60
C LEU A 171 -0.14 5.59 -10.46
N ALA A 172 -1.35 6.16 -10.35
CA ALA A 172 -2.33 5.73 -9.36
C ALA A 172 -2.78 4.28 -9.57
N ASN A 173 -2.92 3.87 -10.83
CA ASN A 173 -3.20 2.48 -11.19
C ASN A 173 -2.05 1.55 -10.79
N SER A 174 -0.80 1.91 -11.11
CA SER A 174 0.39 1.11 -10.74
C SER A 174 0.51 0.91 -9.22
N MET A 175 0.13 1.90 -8.41
CA MET A 175 0.06 1.76 -6.94
C MET A 175 -0.88 0.64 -6.50
N GLY A 176 -2.06 0.52 -7.13
CA GLY A 176 -3.03 -0.54 -6.84
C GLY A 176 -2.58 -1.90 -7.37
N LEU A 177 -2.10 -1.95 -8.62
CA LEU A 177 -1.60 -3.17 -9.25
C LEU A 177 -0.46 -3.81 -8.44
N PHE A 178 0.48 -3.01 -7.93
CA PHE A 178 1.58 -3.54 -7.14
C PHE A 178 1.10 -4.28 -5.88
N LEU A 179 0.15 -3.68 -5.15
CA LEU A 179 -0.43 -4.29 -3.94
C LEU A 179 -1.21 -5.55 -4.29
N GLN A 180 -2.06 -5.50 -5.30
CA GLN A 180 -2.93 -6.62 -5.67
C GLN A 180 -2.13 -7.81 -6.16
N LYS A 181 -1.15 -7.58 -7.04
CA LYS A 181 -0.28 -8.66 -7.52
C LYS A 181 0.53 -9.28 -6.41
N THR A 182 1.00 -8.47 -5.46
CA THR A 182 1.70 -8.98 -4.28
C THR A 182 0.82 -9.90 -3.45
N ASN A 183 -0.45 -9.54 -3.24
CA ASN A 183 -1.39 -10.39 -2.51
C ASN A 183 -1.71 -11.67 -3.29
N ILE A 184 -2.08 -11.58 -4.56
CA ILE A 184 -2.34 -12.75 -5.43
C ILE A 184 -1.16 -13.73 -5.46
N ILE A 185 0.08 -13.23 -5.48
CA ILE A 185 1.27 -14.08 -5.45
C ILE A 185 1.42 -14.78 -4.09
N ARG A 186 1.20 -14.05 -2.99
CA ARG A 186 1.37 -14.54 -1.62
C ARG A 186 0.30 -15.55 -1.22
N ASP A 187 -0.95 -15.32 -1.64
CA ASP A 187 -2.14 -16.02 -1.15
C ASP A 187 -2.54 -17.22 -2.05
N TYR A 188 -1.66 -17.61 -2.98
CA TYR A 188 -1.85 -18.74 -3.91
C TYR A 188 -2.51 -19.99 -3.29
N LEU A 189 -2.03 -20.43 -2.12
CA LEU A 189 -2.51 -21.65 -1.49
C LEU A 189 -3.91 -21.48 -0.89
N GLU A 190 -4.20 -20.31 -0.30
CA GLU A 190 -5.51 -19.96 0.26
C GLU A 190 -6.55 -19.88 -0.87
N ASP A 191 -6.21 -19.15 -1.94
CA ASP A 191 -7.07 -19.02 -3.13
C ASP A 191 -7.38 -20.39 -3.75
N THR A 192 -6.36 -21.24 -3.92
CA THR A 192 -6.53 -22.57 -4.52
C THR A 192 -7.41 -23.49 -3.64
N GLN A 193 -7.31 -23.39 -2.31
CA GLN A 193 -8.13 -24.18 -1.38
C GLN A 193 -9.60 -23.77 -1.40
N GLU A 194 -9.86 -22.49 -1.64
CA GLU A 194 -11.21 -21.91 -1.78
C GLU A 194 -11.76 -22.03 -3.21
N GLY A 195 -11.00 -22.63 -4.14
CA GLY A 195 -11.42 -22.83 -5.53
C GLY A 195 -11.29 -21.57 -6.39
N ARG A 196 -10.56 -20.56 -5.93
CA ARG A 196 -10.24 -19.32 -6.65
C ARG A 196 -8.90 -19.46 -7.40
N ALA A 197 -8.80 -18.82 -8.56
CA ALA A 197 -7.60 -18.94 -9.41
C ALA A 197 -7.31 -17.62 -10.14
N PHE A 198 -6.37 -16.84 -9.60
CA PHE A 198 -6.03 -15.51 -10.12
C PHE A 198 -4.70 -15.45 -10.89
N TRP A 199 -3.89 -16.52 -10.84
CA TRP A 199 -2.63 -16.56 -11.59
C TRP A 199 -2.92 -16.71 -13.09
N PRO A 200 -2.30 -15.89 -13.96
CA PRO A 200 -2.60 -15.89 -15.39
C PRO A 200 -2.18 -17.20 -16.06
N GLN A 201 -3.08 -17.79 -16.85
CA GLN A 201 -2.82 -19.02 -17.60
C GLN A 201 -1.56 -18.97 -18.45
N GLU A 202 -1.31 -17.85 -19.11
CA GLU A 202 -0.10 -17.61 -19.91
C GLU A 202 1.19 -17.82 -19.10
N ALA A 203 1.22 -17.48 -17.82
CA ALA A 203 2.39 -17.67 -16.97
C ALA A 203 2.51 -19.13 -16.51
N TRP A 204 1.49 -19.67 -15.84
CA TRP A 204 1.61 -21.00 -15.21
C TRP A 204 1.55 -22.16 -16.20
N SER A 205 0.90 -22.01 -17.35
CA SER A 205 0.82 -23.08 -18.37
C SER A 205 2.18 -23.45 -18.99
N GLN A 206 3.19 -22.57 -18.85
CA GLN A 206 4.57 -22.85 -19.24
C GLN A 206 5.26 -23.84 -18.30
N PHE A 207 4.77 -23.98 -17.07
CA PHE A 207 5.42 -24.71 -15.97
C PHE A 207 4.59 -25.90 -15.48
N ALA A 208 3.27 -25.88 -15.65
CA ALA A 208 2.37 -26.98 -15.28
C ALA A 208 1.13 -27.06 -16.18
N GLY A 209 0.52 -28.23 -16.27
CA GLY A 209 -0.71 -28.44 -17.04
C GLY A 209 -1.96 -27.85 -16.37
N ARG A 210 -1.92 -27.69 -15.04
CA ARG A 210 -2.96 -27.09 -14.21
C ARG A 210 -2.34 -26.20 -13.15
N LEU A 211 -3.08 -25.20 -12.67
CA LEU A 211 -2.59 -24.31 -11.62
C LEU A 211 -2.34 -25.09 -10.33
N GLU A 212 -3.26 -25.97 -9.94
CA GLU A 212 -3.21 -26.70 -8.67
C GLU A 212 -2.01 -27.67 -8.59
N ASP A 213 -1.47 -28.07 -9.74
CA ASP A 213 -0.30 -28.93 -9.82
C ASP A 213 0.97 -28.25 -9.26
N LEU A 214 1.03 -26.92 -9.20
CA LEU A 214 2.19 -26.21 -8.66
C LEU A 214 2.36 -26.44 -7.14
N ALA A 215 1.32 -26.91 -6.45
CA ALA A 215 1.41 -27.30 -5.04
C ALA A 215 2.06 -28.67 -4.82
N GLN A 216 2.27 -29.46 -5.89
CA GLN A 216 2.86 -30.79 -5.78
C GLN A 216 4.37 -30.71 -5.51
N PRO A 217 4.91 -31.47 -4.54
CA PRO A 217 6.34 -31.47 -4.23
C PRO A 217 7.24 -31.78 -5.43
N GLU A 218 6.78 -32.62 -6.36
CA GLU A 218 7.53 -33.04 -7.55
C GLU A 218 7.71 -31.90 -8.57
N LYS A 219 6.86 -30.87 -8.53
CA LYS A 219 6.88 -29.72 -9.46
C LYS A 219 7.45 -28.45 -8.82
N LEU A 220 8.07 -28.57 -7.65
CA LEU A 220 8.51 -27.41 -6.87
C LEU A 220 9.45 -26.47 -7.64
N GLU A 221 10.40 -26.99 -8.42
CA GLU A 221 11.32 -26.15 -9.21
C GLU A 221 10.58 -25.35 -10.31
N SER A 222 9.62 -25.99 -10.99
CA SER A 222 8.77 -25.33 -11.99
C SER A 222 7.84 -24.31 -11.34
N ALA A 223 7.31 -24.62 -10.15
CA ALA A 223 6.50 -23.71 -9.35
C ALA A 223 7.28 -22.47 -8.91
N LEU A 224 8.52 -22.65 -8.43
CA LEU A 224 9.41 -21.54 -8.09
C LEU A 224 9.75 -20.67 -9.31
N SER A 225 9.93 -21.27 -10.48
CA SER A 225 10.18 -20.52 -11.73
C SER A 225 8.96 -19.67 -12.14
N CYS A 226 7.75 -20.22 -12.01
CA CYS A 226 6.51 -19.47 -12.23
C CYS A 226 6.33 -18.34 -11.21
N LEU A 227 6.61 -18.62 -9.92
CA LEU A 227 6.58 -17.62 -8.86
C LEU A 227 7.53 -16.45 -9.14
N ASN A 228 8.77 -16.75 -9.52
CA ASN A 228 9.76 -15.73 -9.85
C ASN A 228 9.32 -14.88 -11.05
N LEU A 229 8.71 -15.49 -12.08
CA LEU A 229 8.14 -14.76 -13.22
C LEU A 229 7.08 -13.74 -12.76
N LEU A 230 6.14 -14.16 -11.91
CA LEU A 230 5.07 -13.28 -11.42
C LEU A 230 5.60 -12.18 -10.48
N VAL A 231 6.56 -12.50 -9.61
CA VAL A 231 7.21 -11.48 -8.77
C VAL A 231 7.94 -10.46 -9.65
N THR A 232 8.66 -10.90 -10.67
CA THR A 232 9.34 -10.01 -11.62
C THR A 232 8.37 -9.12 -12.37
N ASP A 233 7.21 -9.63 -12.75
CA ASP A 233 6.15 -8.80 -13.32
C ASP A 233 5.59 -7.80 -12.30
N ALA A 234 5.35 -8.18 -11.04
CA ALA A 234 4.91 -7.25 -10.01
C ALA A 234 5.94 -6.12 -9.76
N LEU A 235 7.23 -6.43 -9.78
CA LEU A 235 8.31 -5.46 -9.57
C LEU A 235 8.34 -4.34 -10.63
N ARG A 236 7.73 -4.54 -11.81
CA ARG A 236 7.68 -3.51 -12.86
C ARG A 236 6.93 -2.24 -12.44
N HIS A 237 6.07 -2.33 -11.44
CA HIS A 237 5.29 -1.21 -10.91
C HIS A 237 6.06 -0.37 -9.88
N VAL A 238 7.17 -0.88 -9.33
CA VAL A 238 7.94 -0.18 -8.29
C VAL A 238 8.48 1.19 -8.73
N PRO A 239 9.01 1.36 -9.97
CA PRO A 239 9.40 2.69 -10.45
C PRO A 239 8.26 3.71 -10.45
N ASP A 240 7.05 3.28 -10.82
CA ASP A 240 5.86 4.13 -10.84
C ASP A 240 5.39 4.46 -9.42
N VAL A 241 5.45 3.49 -8.50
CA VAL A 241 5.20 3.69 -7.07
C VAL A 241 6.14 4.75 -6.50
N ILE A 242 7.43 4.68 -6.84
CA ILE A 242 8.42 5.70 -6.44
C ILE A 242 8.03 7.08 -7.00
N ALA A 243 7.64 7.14 -8.27
CA ALA A 243 7.23 8.38 -8.92
C ALA A 243 5.97 8.98 -8.26
N TYR A 244 4.96 8.16 -7.97
CA TYR A 244 3.72 8.57 -7.31
C TYR A 244 4.01 9.14 -5.92
N LEU A 245 4.70 8.38 -5.07
CA LEU A 245 5.02 8.78 -3.69
C LEU A 245 5.88 10.05 -3.63
N SER A 246 6.71 10.29 -4.65
CA SER A 246 7.54 11.51 -4.72
C SER A 246 6.74 12.80 -4.97
N ARG A 247 5.50 12.70 -5.45
CA ARG A 247 4.63 13.85 -5.71
C ARG A 247 3.80 14.28 -4.49
N LEU A 248 3.62 13.38 -3.52
CA LEU A 248 2.81 13.63 -2.33
C LEU A 248 3.50 14.65 -1.41
N ARG A 249 2.74 15.65 -0.97
CA ARG A 249 3.23 16.74 -0.10
C ARG A 249 2.69 16.63 1.32
N ASN A 250 1.49 16.09 1.48
CA ASN A 250 0.87 15.94 2.79
C ASN A 250 1.45 14.71 3.51
N GLN A 251 1.94 14.91 4.73
CA GLN A 251 2.59 13.85 5.49
C GLN A 251 1.65 12.67 5.83
N SER A 252 0.38 12.95 6.09
CA SER A 252 -0.61 11.92 6.42
C SER A 252 -0.97 11.09 5.18
N VAL A 253 -1.17 11.75 4.03
CA VAL A 253 -1.41 11.09 2.74
C VAL A 253 -0.18 10.28 2.32
N PHE A 254 1.03 10.83 2.48
CA PHE A 254 2.28 10.12 2.22
C PHE A 254 2.37 8.85 3.06
N ASN A 255 2.17 8.93 4.38
CA ASN A 255 2.23 7.76 5.26
C ASN A 255 1.19 6.71 4.86
N PHE A 256 -0.04 7.15 4.58
CA PHE A 256 -1.14 6.27 4.16
C PHE A 256 -0.80 5.52 2.86
N CYS A 257 -0.20 6.21 1.88
CA CYS A 257 0.18 5.61 0.61
C CYS A 257 1.46 4.77 0.71
N ALA A 258 2.46 5.21 1.48
CA ALA A 258 3.79 4.60 1.52
C ALA A 258 3.83 3.28 2.31
N ILE A 259 3.10 3.20 3.43
CA ILE A 259 3.12 2.02 4.32
C ILE A 259 2.73 0.73 3.58
N PRO A 260 1.60 0.65 2.86
CA PRO A 260 1.24 -0.55 2.11
C PRO A 260 2.29 -0.95 1.07
N GLN A 261 2.92 0.04 0.43
CA GLN A 261 3.91 -0.19 -0.64
C GLN A 261 5.21 -0.78 -0.08
N VAL A 262 5.70 -0.28 1.06
CA VAL A 262 6.89 -0.87 1.71
C VAL A 262 6.61 -2.26 2.28
N MET A 263 5.38 -2.52 2.72
CA MET A 263 4.97 -3.87 3.15
C MET A 263 4.87 -4.84 1.98
N ALA A 264 4.41 -4.36 0.81
CA ALA A 264 4.33 -5.17 -0.39
C ALA A 264 5.72 -5.55 -0.92
N ILE A 265 6.68 -4.63 -1.01
CA ILE A 265 8.05 -4.98 -1.44
C ILE A 265 8.75 -5.93 -0.45
N ALA A 266 8.52 -5.76 0.86
CA ALA A 266 9.02 -6.69 1.88
C ALA A 266 8.40 -8.09 1.73
N THR A 267 7.10 -8.15 1.42
CA THR A 267 6.40 -9.40 1.13
C THR A 267 6.98 -10.07 -0.12
N LEU A 268 7.15 -9.33 -1.22
CA LEU A 268 7.72 -9.87 -2.45
C LEU A 268 9.14 -10.39 -2.23
N SER A 269 9.99 -9.70 -1.46
CA SER A 269 11.31 -10.24 -1.07
C SER A 269 11.17 -11.57 -0.33
N THR A 270 10.18 -11.69 0.56
CA THR A 270 9.95 -12.92 1.32
C THR A 270 9.40 -14.05 0.43
N CYS A 271 8.59 -13.74 -0.58
CA CYS A 271 8.02 -14.72 -1.50
C CYS A 271 9.01 -15.15 -2.59
N TYR A 272 9.93 -14.27 -3.03
CA TYR A 272 10.83 -14.55 -4.14
C TYR A 272 11.69 -15.80 -3.88
N ASN A 273 11.64 -16.75 -4.80
CA ASN A 273 12.31 -18.05 -4.74
C ASN A 273 12.06 -18.82 -3.42
N ASN A 274 10.86 -18.70 -2.83
CA ASN A 274 10.50 -19.32 -1.56
C ASN A 274 9.44 -20.44 -1.73
N PRO A 275 9.77 -21.71 -1.42
CA PRO A 275 8.84 -22.83 -1.56
C PRO A 275 7.64 -22.76 -0.60
N MET A 276 7.75 -21.98 0.48
CA MET A 276 6.68 -21.84 1.47
C MET A 276 5.39 -21.23 0.90
N VAL A 277 5.46 -20.50 -0.24
CA VAL A 277 4.26 -19.96 -0.92
C VAL A 277 3.30 -21.09 -1.34
N PHE A 278 3.82 -22.28 -1.66
CA PHE A 278 3.04 -23.42 -2.09
C PHE A 278 2.66 -24.37 -0.95
N GLN A 279 3.29 -24.23 0.22
CA GLN A 279 3.19 -25.19 1.33
C GLN A 279 2.55 -24.59 2.59
N GLY A 280 2.41 -23.27 2.66
CA GLY A 280 1.85 -22.61 3.82
C GLY A 280 1.71 -21.10 3.63
N VAL A 281 1.67 -20.39 4.75
CA VAL A 281 1.37 -18.96 4.77
C VAL A 281 2.67 -18.16 4.88
N VAL A 282 2.96 -17.36 3.84
CA VAL A 282 4.12 -16.45 3.83
C VAL A 282 3.69 -15.07 4.30
N LYS A 283 4.06 -14.71 5.54
CA LYS A 283 3.76 -13.39 6.12
C LYS A 283 5.01 -12.76 6.71
N ILE A 284 5.14 -11.44 6.52
CA ILE A 284 6.13 -10.64 7.26
C ILE A 284 5.78 -10.67 8.75
N ARG A 285 6.80 -10.67 9.61
CA ARG A 285 6.58 -10.72 11.06
C ARG A 285 5.99 -9.39 11.54
N LYS A 286 5.10 -9.42 12.55
CA LYS A 286 4.48 -8.21 13.11
C LYS A 286 5.51 -7.16 13.54
N GLY A 287 6.62 -7.58 14.17
CA GLY A 287 7.70 -6.66 14.54
C GLY A 287 8.34 -5.96 13.33
N GLN A 288 8.55 -6.69 12.23
CA GLN A 288 9.06 -6.13 10.98
C GLN A 288 8.06 -5.16 10.35
N ALA A 289 6.77 -5.50 10.35
CA ALA A 289 5.71 -4.60 9.87
C ALA A 289 5.73 -3.28 10.66
N VAL A 290 5.76 -3.34 12.00
CA VAL A 290 5.84 -2.15 12.85
C VAL A 290 7.06 -1.30 12.53
N THR A 291 8.24 -1.91 12.36
CA THR A 291 9.46 -1.18 11.94
C THR A 291 9.25 -0.46 10.62
N LEU A 292 8.72 -1.13 9.60
CA LEU A 292 8.44 -0.52 8.29
C LEU A 292 7.46 0.65 8.40
N MET A 293 6.44 0.53 9.25
CA MET A 293 5.43 1.57 9.47
C MET A 293 5.97 2.80 10.19
N MET A 294 6.98 2.61 11.03
CA MET A 294 7.70 3.69 11.72
C MET A 294 8.74 4.36 10.81
N GLU A 295 9.39 3.61 9.93
CA GLU A 295 10.45 4.12 9.06
C GLU A 295 9.92 4.79 7.78
N ALA A 296 8.81 4.30 7.20
CA ALA A 296 8.23 4.79 5.95
C ALA A 296 7.50 6.14 6.11
N THR A 297 8.24 7.17 6.52
CA THR A 297 7.73 8.52 6.82
C THR A 297 8.21 9.58 5.85
N ASN A 298 9.19 9.28 5.00
CA ASN A 298 9.66 10.21 3.98
C ASN A 298 10.23 9.45 2.78
N MET A 299 10.39 10.15 1.66
CA MET A 299 10.80 9.52 0.40
C MET A 299 12.18 8.87 0.47
N SER A 300 13.13 9.49 1.20
CA SER A 300 14.48 8.93 1.35
C SER A 300 14.45 7.61 2.11
N ALA A 301 13.66 7.52 3.18
CA ALA A 301 13.48 6.30 3.94
C ALA A 301 12.79 5.21 3.09
N VAL A 302 11.71 5.54 2.39
CA VAL A 302 11.01 4.60 1.49
C VAL A 302 11.94 4.06 0.41
N GLN A 303 12.74 4.92 -0.24
CA GLN A 303 13.71 4.49 -1.25
C GLN A 303 14.81 3.61 -0.69
N THR A 304 15.24 3.87 0.55
CA THR A 304 16.22 3.02 1.24
C THR A 304 15.64 1.64 1.51
N ILE A 305 14.41 1.58 2.01
CA ILE A 305 13.67 0.34 2.24
C ILE A 305 13.48 -0.45 0.93
N ILE A 306 12.99 0.20 -0.14
CA ILE A 306 12.81 -0.43 -1.45
C ILE A 306 14.15 -0.95 -1.98
N SER A 307 15.23 -0.16 -1.86
CA SER A 307 16.56 -0.57 -2.32
C SER A 307 17.09 -1.77 -1.53
N GLN A 308 16.88 -1.80 -0.21
CA GLN A 308 17.27 -2.91 0.64
C GLN A 308 16.57 -4.20 0.23
N TYR A 309 15.24 -4.20 0.12
CA TYR A 309 14.49 -5.40 -0.27
C TYR A 309 14.76 -5.80 -1.73
N SER A 310 15.00 -4.84 -2.62
CA SER A 310 15.45 -5.13 -4.00
C SER A 310 16.81 -5.83 -4.01
N GLN A 311 17.72 -5.43 -3.12
CA GLN A 311 19.03 -6.08 -2.97
C GLN A 311 18.89 -7.50 -2.38
N GLU A 312 17.97 -7.71 -1.44
CA GLU A 312 17.66 -9.05 -0.93
C GLU A 312 17.13 -9.98 -2.03
N ILE A 313 16.23 -9.49 -2.89
CA ILE A 313 15.75 -10.25 -4.06
C ILE A 313 16.92 -10.57 -4.99
N LEU A 314 17.79 -9.58 -5.27
CA LEU A 314 18.97 -9.76 -6.11
C LEU A 314 19.86 -10.92 -5.63
N HIS A 315 20.07 -11.03 -4.32
CA HIS A 315 20.87 -12.11 -3.73
C HIS A 315 20.21 -13.50 -3.82
N LYS A 316 18.89 -13.56 -4.01
CA LYS A 316 18.11 -14.80 -4.14
C LYS A 316 17.93 -15.26 -5.60
N VAL A 317 18.33 -14.44 -6.59
CA VAL A 317 18.20 -14.77 -8.02
C VAL A 317 19.08 -15.98 -8.37
N SER A 318 18.44 -17.11 -8.67
CA SER A 318 19.14 -18.31 -9.12
C SER A 318 19.69 -18.14 -10.53
N LEU A 319 20.83 -18.78 -10.82
CA LEU A 319 21.41 -18.84 -12.18
C LEU A 319 20.54 -19.65 -13.15
N THR A 320 19.75 -20.58 -12.63
CA THR A 320 18.88 -21.47 -13.41
C THR A 320 17.49 -20.90 -13.66
N ASP A 321 17.17 -19.73 -13.09
CA ASP A 321 15.85 -19.12 -13.20
C ASP A 321 15.60 -18.58 -14.63
N PRO A 322 14.52 -19.01 -15.32
CA PRO A 322 14.21 -18.53 -16.67
C PRO A 322 13.96 -17.02 -16.75
N SER A 323 13.50 -16.42 -15.66
CA SER A 323 13.18 -14.99 -15.57
C SER A 323 14.36 -14.12 -15.17
N ARG A 324 15.53 -14.71 -14.90
CA ARG A 324 16.71 -14.05 -14.33
C ARG A 324 17.06 -12.73 -15.01
N GLU A 325 17.20 -12.72 -16.33
CA GLU A 325 17.61 -11.50 -17.05
C GLU A 325 16.61 -10.36 -16.88
N LYS A 326 15.31 -10.68 -16.93
CA LYS A 326 14.23 -9.71 -16.69
C LYS A 326 14.25 -9.22 -15.25
N THR A 327 14.44 -10.11 -14.28
CA THR A 327 14.55 -9.77 -12.86
C THR A 327 15.73 -8.83 -12.60
N LEU A 328 16.92 -9.14 -13.14
CA LEU A 328 18.11 -8.32 -12.99
C LEU A 328 17.92 -6.93 -13.63
N HIS A 329 17.27 -6.87 -14.79
CA HIS A 329 16.97 -5.62 -15.46
C HIS A 329 16.05 -4.73 -14.62
N ILE A 330 14.91 -5.26 -14.12
CA ILE A 330 13.98 -4.44 -13.35
C ILE A 330 14.58 -4.00 -12.00
N LEU A 331 15.37 -4.84 -11.34
CA LEU A 331 16.07 -4.47 -10.11
C LEU A 331 17.10 -3.35 -10.36
N ALA A 332 17.77 -3.35 -11.51
CA ALA A 332 18.68 -2.27 -11.90
C ALA A 332 17.92 -0.94 -12.11
N VAL A 333 16.76 -0.98 -12.78
CA VAL A 333 15.89 0.21 -12.99
C VAL A 333 15.40 0.76 -11.65
N ILE A 334 14.94 -0.09 -10.72
CA ILE A 334 14.50 0.31 -9.38
C ILE A 334 15.64 0.99 -8.62
N ARG A 335 16.85 0.44 -8.71
CA ARG A 335 18.04 1.01 -8.06
C ARG A 335 18.39 2.38 -8.63
N GLU A 336 18.37 2.54 -9.95
CA GLU A 336 18.65 3.81 -10.60
C GLU A 336 17.64 4.89 -10.20
N LYS A 337 16.34 4.57 -10.23
CA LYS A 337 15.28 5.51 -9.81
C LYS A 337 15.39 5.89 -8.33
N SER A 338 15.73 4.93 -7.48
CA SER A 338 15.96 5.20 -6.05
C SER A 338 17.17 6.10 -5.81
N ALA A 339 18.23 5.98 -6.61
CA ALA A 339 19.44 6.79 -6.49
C ALA A 339 19.29 8.22 -7.04
N LEU A 340 18.62 8.40 -8.19
CA LEU A 340 18.41 9.71 -8.82
C LEU A 340 17.60 10.68 -7.93
N SER A 341 16.68 10.15 -7.12
CA SER A 341 15.91 10.95 -6.19
C SER A 341 16.74 11.40 -4.98
N GLN A 342 17.73 10.60 -4.53
CA GLN A 342 18.63 10.98 -3.44
C GLN A 342 19.62 12.09 -3.87
N SER A 343 20.07 12.10 -5.13
CA SER A 343 20.94 13.16 -5.66
C SER A 343 20.19 14.49 -5.89
N SER A 344 18.93 14.43 -6.36
CA SER A 344 18.02 15.58 -6.48
C SER A 344 17.73 16.24 -5.12
N LEU A 345 17.55 15.44 -4.06
CA LEU A 345 17.38 15.94 -2.69
C LEU A 345 18.67 16.58 -2.14
N ARG A 346 19.84 16.00 -2.42
CA ARG A 346 21.15 16.61 -2.05
C ARG A 346 21.40 17.95 -2.76
N SER A 347 20.85 18.17 -3.96
CA SER A 347 21.00 19.46 -4.64
C SER A 347 20.07 20.56 -4.08
N ARG A 348 19.12 20.24 -3.18
CA ARG A 348 18.19 21.20 -2.57
C ARG A 348 18.51 21.55 -1.10
N THR A 349 19.56 20.98 -0.52
CA THR A 349 20.02 21.34 0.84
C THR A 349 21.51 21.66 0.82
N HIS A 350 21.84 22.94 0.70
CA HIS A 350 22.79 23.67 1.55
C HIS A 350 22.87 25.15 1.10
N HIS A 351 21.76 25.89 1.27
CA HIS A 351 21.89 27.29 1.65
C HIS A 351 21.50 27.36 3.13
N LEU A 352 22.46 27.12 4.01
CA LEU A 352 22.36 27.60 5.39
C LEU A 352 22.10 29.10 5.30
N SER A 353 20.90 29.55 5.68
CA SER A 353 20.58 30.98 5.70
C SER A 353 21.67 31.71 6.52
N PRO A 354 22.24 32.83 6.02
CA PRO A 354 23.32 33.56 6.68
C PRO A 354 23.03 33.89 8.16
N MET A 355 21.76 33.97 8.53
CA MET A 355 21.31 34.21 9.91
C MET A 355 21.71 33.10 10.89
N TYR A 356 21.69 31.82 10.48
CA TYR A 356 22.01 30.70 11.39
C TYR A 356 23.51 30.61 11.66
N LEU A 357 24.34 30.92 10.66
CA LEU A 357 25.79 31.04 10.82
C LEU A 357 26.16 32.21 11.75
N SER A 358 25.49 33.36 11.60
CA SER A 358 25.70 34.49 12.53
C SER A 358 25.24 34.20 13.95
N ALA A 359 24.12 33.48 14.14
CA ALA A 359 23.64 33.11 15.48
C ALA A 359 24.58 32.12 16.19
N ALA A 360 25.10 31.13 15.46
CA ALA A 360 26.07 30.17 16.01
C ALA A 360 27.40 30.84 16.40
N MET A 361 27.88 31.81 15.59
CA MET A 361 29.07 32.59 15.91
C MET A 361 28.90 33.46 17.15
N VAL A 362 27.72 34.09 17.32
CA VAL A 362 27.41 34.89 18.52
C VAL A 362 27.33 34.02 19.77
N LEU A 363 26.70 32.85 19.68
CA LEU A 363 26.63 31.90 20.81
C LEU A 363 28.02 31.36 21.19
N ALA A 364 28.89 31.10 20.21
CA ALA A 364 30.27 30.69 20.47
C ALA A 364 31.08 31.82 21.14
N ALA A 365 30.91 33.06 20.70
CA ALA A 365 31.58 34.22 21.30
C ALA A 365 31.13 34.47 22.75
N LEU A 366 29.82 34.39 23.03
CA LEU A 366 29.29 34.52 24.39
C LEU A 366 29.75 33.39 25.31
N SER A 367 29.83 32.16 24.78
CA SER A 367 30.33 31.00 25.52
C SER A 367 31.82 31.14 25.86
N TRP A 368 32.63 31.65 24.91
CA TRP A 368 34.04 31.96 25.15
C TRP A 368 34.22 33.05 26.21
N GLN A 369 33.39 34.09 26.16
CA GLN A 369 33.44 35.20 27.12
C GLN A 369 33.02 34.76 28.54
N TYR A 370 32.05 33.85 28.65
CA TYR A 370 31.66 33.23 29.92
C TYR A 370 32.76 32.31 30.49
N LEU A 371 33.40 31.49 29.65
CA LEU A 371 34.50 30.61 30.06
C LEU A 371 35.74 31.38 30.49
N SER A 372 36.07 32.48 29.80
CA SER A 372 37.22 33.32 30.17
C SER A 372 36.99 34.13 31.45
N THR A 373 35.77 34.61 31.70
CA THR A 373 35.42 35.31 32.95
C THR A 373 35.37 34.37 34.16
N THR A 374 34.86 33.16 33.99
CA THR A 374 34.87 32.12 35.06
C THR A 374 36.27 31.60 35.34
N ALA A 375 37.14 31.46 34.33
CA ALA A 375 38.55 31.11 34.54
C ALA A 375 39.33 32.21 35.29
N ALA A 376 39.04 33.48 35.02
CA ALA A 376 39.65 34.61 35.72
C ALA A 376 39.20 34.72 37.19
N GLN A 377 37.95 34.37 37.50
CA GLN A 377 37.45 34.33 38.89
C GLN A 377 38.04 33.15 39.70
N ALA A 378 38.34 32.02 39.07
CA ALA A 378 38.96 30.87 39.74
C ALA A 378 40.42 31.12 40.16
N GLN A 379 41.16 31.98 39.45
CA GLN A 379 42.53 32.36 39.80
C GLN A 379 42.61 33.44 40.90
N GLY A 380 41.54 34.21 41.15
CA GLY A 380 41.50 35.23 42.20
C GLY A 380 41.21 34.69 43.62
N THR A 381 40.74 33.45 43.74
CA THR A 381 40.36 32.84 45.04
C THR A 381 41.43 31.92 45.65
N SER A 382 42.56 31.67 44.98
CA SER A 382 43.64 30.81 45.51
C SER A 382 44.73 31.54 46.31
N ASP A 383 44.73 32.88 46.35
CA ASP A 383 45.76 33.70 47.03
C ASP A 383 45.36 34.24 48.41
N MET A 384 44.25 33.77 48.99
CA MET A 384 43.75 34.24 50.30
C MET A 384 43.53 33.12 51.34
N GLN A 385 44.39 32.09 51.35
CA GLN A 385 44.43 31.11 52.45
C GLN A 385 45.83 30.43 52.57
N ARG A 386 46.79 31.14 53.16
CA ARG A 386 47.87 30.56 53.98
C ARG A 386 48.21 31.52 55.12
N PRO A 387 48.16 31.10 56.40
CA PRO A 387 48.74 31.87 57.50
C PRO A 387 50.27 31.90 57.43
#